data_AF-A0A3C1QUZ5-F1
#
_entry.id   AF-A0A3C1QUZ5-F1
#
_cell.length_a   1.000
_cell.length_b   1.000
_cell.length_c   1.000
_cell.angle_alpha   90.00
_cell.angle_beta   90.00
_cell.angle_gamma   90.00
#
_symmetry.space_group_name_H-M   'P 1'
#
loop_
_entity.id
_entity.type
_entity.pdbx_description
1 polymer ?
#
loop_
_entity_poly.entity_id
_entity_poly.type
_entity_poly.pdbx_seq_one_letter_code
_entity_poly.pdbx_strand_id
1 'polypeptide(L)'
;MIHKSELLRLHDDDDDGTIDRVRRLASGWGHTADYHDWAVGLPRDEEGAYWIALPCQQDERSAAASFLRGTVVRLVPESSEPESVYRIDPISAGHRFPIGIVRTRSGQVLVTDNQGNFNPFNELNRVERGLRFGFPNAWERKQGLSFPETPPSIAIPHPWTRSVNGIAVLERDDVDDEQVFGPFAGDVIGCEYDTRRLVRMSLDEVDGTLQGAVYPFSRDDERSGTLLQGPLTCGVSPEGDLVIGTIRDSGWGGAGNIGGLVRLSFRPESLPTGIAKLRATARGLRVEFTRPIAPERLAALFADSLRSFRRESTPAYGGPDLDQRSEPIAGIEPSDDGRSVELRLEHAPRAGFVYRLSLDASAIDDPLFPAEAYYTMNRVPRD
;
A
#
# COMPACT_ATOMS: atom_id res chain seq x y z
N MET A 1 -20.64 -5.35 8.50
CA MET A 1 -20.48 -5.08 7.06
C MET A 1 -20.44 -3.58 6.82
N ILE A 2 -19.55 -3.10 5.96
CA ILE A 2 -19.56 -1.71 5.47
C ILE A 2 -20.17 -1.67 4.07
N HIS A 3 -21.02 -0.69 3.83
CA HIS A 3 -21.52 -0.34 2.51
C HIS A 3 -21.37 1.17 2.29
N LYS A 4 -21.53 1.64 1.05
CA LYS A 4 -21.42 3.04 0.61
C LYS A 4 -22.01 4.07 1.58
N SER A 5 -23.17 3.78 2.16
CA SER A 5 -23.95 4.73 2.96
C SER A 5 -23.87 4.49 4.48
N GLU A 6 -23.59 3.25 4.92
CA GLU A 6 -23.88 2.81 6.29
C GLU A 6 -22.94 1.68 6.76
N LEU A 7 -22.66 1.68 8.08
CA LEU A 7 -22.12 0.55 8.81
C LEU A 7 -23.29 -0.29 9.33
N LEU A 8 -23.31 -1.57 8.97
CA LEU A 8 -24.39 -2.49 9.28
C LEU A 8 -23.89 -3.66 10.12
N ARG A 9 -24.67 -4.04 11.13
CA ARG A 9 -24.60 -5.36 11.74
C ARG A 9 -25.63 -6.28 11.11
N LEU A 10 -25.20 -7.50 10.82
CA LEU A 10 -26.01 -8.58 10.28
C LEU A 10 -26.12 -9.62 11.40
N HIS A 11 -27.33 -10.10 11.65
CA HIS A 11 -27.64 -11.10 12.66
C HIS A 11 -28.18 -12.34 11.98
N ASP A 12 -27.61 -13.48 12.35
CA ASP A 12 -28.13 -14.82 12.13
C ASP A 12 -28.53 -15.27 13.54
N ASP A 13 -29.82 -15.14 13.87
CA ASP A 13 -30.33 -15.31 15.22
C ASP A 13 -30.54 -16.81 15.54
N ASP A 14 -30.52 -17.70 14.53
CA ASP A 14 -30.70 -19.15 14.68
C ASP A 14 -29.53 -20.03 14.15
N ASP A 15 -28.41 -19.41 13.74
CA ASP A 15 -27.19 -20.05 13.24
C ASP A 15 -27.43 -20.93 11.98
N ASP A 16 -28.44 -20.62 11.16
CA ASP A 16 -28.76 -21.36 9.93
C ASP A 16 -27.91 -20.93 8.70
N GLY A 17 -27.09 -19.89 8.87
CA GLY A 17 -26.27 -19.28 7.83
C GLY A 17 -26.97 -18.17 7.04
N THR A 18 -28.20 -17.81 7.41
CA THR A 18 -29.02 -16.76 6.79
C THR A 18 -29.11 -15.54 7.70
N ILE A 19 -29.20 -14.35 7.10
CA ILE A 19 -29.34 -13.11 7.85
C ILE A 19 -30.83 -12.87 8.14
N ASP A 20 -31.21 -12.97 9.41
CA ASP A 20 -32.57 -12.67 9.89
C ASP A 20 -32.83 -11.18 10.06
N ARG A 21 -31.82 -10.45 10.53
CA ARG A 21 -31.96 -9.05 10.92
C ARG A 21 -30.74 -8.21 10.59
N VAL A 22 -31.00 -7.00 10.12
CA VAL A 22 -29.98 -6.00 9.80
C VAL A 22 -30.19 -4.76 10.66
N ARG A 23 -29.14 -4.33 11.35
CA ARG A 23 -29.15 -3.10 12.14
C ARG A 23 -28.13 -2.12 11.61
N ARG A 24 -28.55 -0.87 11.46
CA ARG A 24 -27.64 0.24 11.19
C ARG A 24 -26.95 0.72 12.47
N LEU A 25 -25.63 0.79 12.41
CA LEU A 25 -24.77 1.23 13.52
C LEU A 25 -24.18 2.63 13.30
N ALA A 26 -23.92 3.01 12.04
CA ALA A 26 -23.41 4.33 11.68
C ALA A 26 -23.83 4.71 10.26
N SER A 27 -23.98 6.02 10.01
CA SER A 27 -24.28 6.59 8.70
C SER A 27 -23.98 8.08 8.71
N GLY A 28 -24.12 8.74 7.56
CA GLY A 28 -24.17 10.21 7.53
C GLY A 28 -22.88 10.87 7.08
N TRP A 29 -21.97 10.15 6.45
CA TRP A 29 -20.77 10.68 5.79
C TRP A 29 -21.00 11.09 4.33
N GLY A 30 -22.24 11.43 3.95
CA GLY A 30 -22.62 11.87 2.59
C GLY A 30 -22.39 10.83 1.48
N HIS A 31 -23.29 10.67 0.51
CA HIS A 31 -23.00 9.83 -0.67
C HIS A 31 -23.92 10.19 -1.83
N THR A 32 -23.61 9.66 -3.02
CA THR A 32 -24.44 9.72 -4.22
C THR A 32 -24.61 8.32 -4.83
N ALA A 33 -25.31 8.24 -5.97
CA ALA A 33 -25.37 7.02 -6.78
C ALA A 33 -24.07 6.76 -7.56
N ASP A 34 -23.08 7.67 -7.55
CA ASP A 34 -21.82 7.53 -8.28
C ASP A 34 -21.13 6.21 -7.92
N TYR A 35 -20.64 5.48 -8.92
CA TYR A 35 -19.93 4.23 -8.74
C TYR A 35 -18.83 4.37 -7.68
N HIS A 36 -18.09 5.47 -7.69
CA HIS A 36 -16.91 5.68 -6.87
C HIS A 36 -17.15 6.10 -5.42
N ASP A 37 -18.40 6.20 -4.96
CA ASP A 37 -18.72 6.70 -3.60
C ASP A 37 -18.61 5.65 -2.48
N TRP A 38 -17.84 4.58 -2.69
CA TRP A 38 -17.71 3.50 -1.70
C TRP A 38 -17.28 3.98 -0.31
N ALA A 39 -17.56 3.16 0.69
CA ALA A 39 -16.89 3.23 1.98
C ALA A 39 -16.12 1.92 2.15
N VAL A 40 -14.81 2.02 2.39
CA VAL A 40 -13.91 0.86 2.48
C VAL A 40 -13.41 0.69 3.91
N GLY A 41 -13.23 -0.54 4.37
CA GLY A 41 -13.03 -0.90 5.77
C GLY A 41 -13.03 -2.42 5.98
N LEU A 42 -13.04 -2.95 7.20
CA LEU A 42 -13.29 -2.30 8.50
C LEU A 42 -12.28 -2.80 9.56
N PRO A 43 -11.01 -2.39 9.53
CA PRO A 43 -10.10 -2.69 10.62
C PRO A 43 -10.67 -2.16 11.94
N ARG A 44 -10.54 -2.96 13.00
CA ARG A 44 -11.03 -2.63 14.33
C ARG A 44 -9.84 -2.39 15.24
N ASP A 45 -9.94 -1.38 16.11
CA ASP A 45 -8.97 -1.18 17.19
C ASP A 45 -9.43 -1.80 18.51
N GLU A 46 -8.58 -1.72 19.53
CA GLU A 46 -8.80 -2.32 20.84
C GLU A 46 -9.95 -1.66 21.61
N GLU A 47 -10.27 -0.40 21.32
CA GLU A 47 -11.47 0.27 21.86
C GLU A 47 -12.76 -0.14 21.13
N GLY A 48 -12.63 -1.03 20.14
CA GLY A 48 -13.73 -1.55 19.37
C GLY A 48 -14.21 -0.62 18.26
N ALA A 49 -13.50 0.48 17.99
CA ALA A 49 -13.82 1.41 16.93
C ALA A 49 -13.40 0.85 15.56
N TYR A 50 -14.18 1.18 14.53
CA TYR A 50 -13.90 0.77 13.15
C TYR A 50 -13.27 1.91 12.37
N TRP A 51 -12.38 1.56 11.46
CA TRP A 51 -11.75 2.50 10.54
C TRP A 51 -12.34 2.34 9.14
N ILE A 52 -12.72 3.46 8.52
CA ILE A 52 -13.15 3.48 7.12
C ILE A 52 -12.46 4.60 6.35
N ALA A 53 -12.24 4.38 5.07
CA ALA A 53 -11.80 5.42 4.14
C ALA A 53 -12.92 5.79 3.16
N LEU A 54 -12.99 7.08 2.85
CA LEU A 54 -14.01 7.67 2.00
C LEU A 54 -13.33 8.41 0.84
N PRO A 55 -13.66 8.05 -0.42
CA PRO A 55 -13.11 8.69 -1.61
C PRO A 55 -13.51 10.14 -1.75
N CYS A 56 -12.72 10.87 -2.53
CA CYS A 56 -12.84 12.29 -2.75
C CYS A 56 -14.13 12.71 -3.46
N GLN A 57 -14.38 14.02 -3.42
CA GLN A 57 -15.33 14.69 -4.29
C GLN A 57 -14.58 15.28 -5.50
N GLN A 58 -14.80 14.69 -6.67
CA GLN A 58 -14.29 15.23 -7.94
C GLN A 58 -15.29 16.14 -8.66
N ASP A 59 -16.58 15.92 -8.43
CA ASP A 59 -17.71 16.54 -9.11
C ASP A 59 -18.29 17.75 -8.35
N GLU A 60 -19.46 18.22 -8.78
CA GLU A 60 -20.18 19.35 -8.16
C GLU A 60 -21.39 18.91 -7.31
N ARG A 61 -21.33 17.74 -6.66
CA ARG A 61 -22.42 17.28 -5.78
C ARG A 61 -22.68 18.24 -4.61
N SER A 62 -23.87 18.12 -4.02
CA SER A 62 -24.28 18.97 -2.89
C SER A 62 -23.39 18.80 -1.66
N ALA A 63 -23.32 19.81 -0.80
CA ALA A 63 -22.53 19.77 0.44
C ALA A 63 -22.92 18.59 1.36
N ALA A 64 -24.20 18.20 1.38
CA ALA A 64 -24.64 17.04 2.14
C ALA A 64 -24.13 15.72 1.54
N ALA A 65 -24.06 15.62 0.21
CA ALA A 65 -23.58 14.45 -0.49
C ALA A 65 -22.04 14.33 -0.48
N SER A 66 -21.32 15.45 -0.41
CA SER A 66 -19.86 15.47 -0.30
C SER A 66 -19.32 15.53 1.13
N PHE A 67 -20.21 15.52 2.14
CA PHE A 67 -19.81 15.58 3.54
C PHE A 67 -18.78 14.50 3.85
N LEU A 68 -17.63 14.83 4.45
CA LEU A 68 -16.53 13.91 4.76
C LEU A 68 -15.89 13.15 3.57
N ARG A 69 -16.14 13.53 2.31
CA ARG A 69 -15.45 12.90 1.17
C ARG A 69 -13.97 13.26 1.14
N GLY A 70 -13.13 12.30 0.76
CA GLY A 70 -11.68 12.40 0.78
C GLY A 70 -11.08 12.34 2.18
N THR A 71 -11.71 11.59 3.09
CA THR A 71 -11.26 11.46 4.48
C THR A 71 -11.14 10.00 4.91
N VAL A 72 -10.28 9.75 5.90
CA VAL A 72 -10.33 8.53 6.71
C VAL A 72 -11.01 8.90 8.02
N VAL A 73 -12.01 8.11 8.41
CA VAL A 73 -12.77 8.34 9.64
C VAL A 73 -12.69 7.12 10.54
N ARG A 74 -12.63 7.40 11.83
CA ARG A 74 -12.77 6.41 12.90
C ARG A 74 -14.21 6.47 13.40
N LEU A 75 -14.90 5.34 13.34
CA LEU A 75 -16.23 5.16 13.90
C LEU A 75 -16.04 4.68 15.33
N VAL A 76 -16.32 5.54 16.31
CA VAL A 76 -16.08 5.28 17.74
C VAL A 76 -17.39 4.83 18.40
N PRO A 77 -17.43 3.68 19.08
CA PRO A 77 -18.64 3.24 19.76
C PRO A 77 -18.98 4.20 20.90
N GLU A 78 -20.25 4.60 21.02
CA GLU A 78 -20.72 5.47 22.12
C GLU A 78 -20.80 4.75 23.48
N SER A 79 -20.81 3.42 23.48
CA SER A 79 -20.80 2.56 24.66
C SER A 79 -20.12 1.22 24.36
N SER A 80 -19.75 0.47 25.38
CA SER A 80 -19.20 -0.90 25.24
C SER A 80 -20.26 -1.94 24.86
N GLU A 81 -21.53 -1.57 24.81
CA GLU A 81 -22.60 -2.49 24.45
C GLU A 81 -22.42 -2.96 23.00
N PRO A 82 -22.63 -4.27 22.70
CA PRO A 82 -22.45 -4.78 21.36
C PRO A 82 -23.18 -3.92 20.34
N GLU A 83 -24.43 -3.54 20.64
CA GLU A 83 -25.38 -2.81 19.80
C GLU A 83 -25.20 -1.29 19.78
N SER A 84 -24.09 -0.77 20.31
CA SER A 84 -23.82 0.67 20.35
C SER A 84 -23.85 1.28 18.94
N VAL A 85 -24.47 2.46 18.83
CA VAL A 85 -24.23 3.35 17.68
C VAL A 85 -22.80 3.88 17.73
N TYR A 86 -22.31 4.32 16.59
CA TYR A 86 -20.95 4.82 16.45
C TYR A 86 -20.98 6.30 16.07
N ARG A 87 -20.22 7.10 16.83
CA ARG A 87 -19.92 8.48 16.51
C ARG A 87 -18.83 8.53 15.44
N ILE A 88 -19.01 9.40 14.45
CA ILE A 88 -17.99 9.64 13.42
C ILE A 88 -16.91 10.57 13.96
N ASP A 89 -15.65 10.18 13.82
CA ASP A 89 -14.47 10.95 14.20
C ASP A 89 -13.51 11.05 12.99
N PRO A 90 -13.51 12.17 12.24
CA PRO A 90 -12.61 12.37 11.12
C PRO A 90 -11.15 12.41 11.59
N ILE A 91 -10.28 11.63 10.93
CA ILE A 91 -8.89 11.47 11.32
C ILE A 91 -7.97 12.24 10.36
N SER A 92 -8.06 11.97 9.06
CA SER A 92 -7.23 12.61 8.04
C SER A 92 -8.06 13.01 6.82
N ALA A 93 -7.51 13.87 5.99
CA ALA A 93 -8.14 14.39 4.77
C ALA A 93 -7.22 14.30 3.55
N GLY A 94 -7.71 14.71 2.39
CA GLY A 94 -6.91 14.81 1.17
C GLY A 94 -6.66 13.49 0.45
N HIS A 95 -7.46 12.46 0.74
CA HIS A 95 -7.42 11.19 0.02
C HIS A 95 -8.21 11.28 -1.28
N ARG A 96 -7.75 10.64 -2.35
CA ARG A 96 -8.39 10.60 -3.68
C ARG A 96 -9.36 9.43 -3.81
N PHE A 97 -8.84 8.22 -4.00
CA PHE A 97 -9.60 6.98 -4.02
C PHE A 97 -8.88 5.96 -3.13
N PRO A 98 -9.05 6.08 -1.81
CA PRO A 98 -8.51 5.10 -0.89
C PRO A 98 -9.33 3.81 -0.96
N ILE A 99 -8.67 2.67 -1.15
CA ILE A 99 -9.34 1.37 -1.34
C ILE A 99 -8.92 0.37 -0.27
N GLY A 100 -7.62 0.23 -0.03
CA GLY A 100 -7.08 -0.63 1.02
C GLY A 100 -6.93 0.11 2.33
N ILE A 101 -7.33 -0.53 3.42
CA ILE A 101 -7.11 -0.02 4.78
C ILE A 101 -6.81 -1.21 5.70
N VAL A 102 -5.72 -1.12 6.45
CA VAL A 102 -5.31 -2.14 7.41
C VAL A 102 -4.79 -1.47 8.67
N ARG A 103 -4.89 -2.19 9.79
CA ARG A 103 -4.28 -1.82 11.06
C ARG A 103 -3.19 -2.83 11.37
N THR A 104 -1.98 -2.36 11.67
CA THR A 104 -0.87 -3.19 12.12
C THR A 104 -1.11 -3.64 13.55
N ARG A 105 -0.38 -4.66 14.02
CA ARG A 105 -0.36 -5.06 15.44
C ARG A 105 0.19 -3.96 16.36
N SER A 106 1.04 -3.07 15.85
CA SER A 106 1.49 -1.88 16.59
C SER A 106 0.44 -0.76 16.65
N GLY A 107 -0.71 -0.96 16.00
CA GLY A 107 -1.84 -0.04 16.01
C GLY A 107 -1.78 1.08 14.97
N GLN A 108 -0.79 1.06 14.07
CA GLN A 108 -0.69 1.98 12.95
C GLN A 108 -1.80 1.68 11.93
N VAL A 109 -2.38 2.72 11.34
CA VAL A 109 -3.36 2.59 10.25
C VAL A 109 -2.67 2.94 8.95
N LEU A 110 -2.66 2.00 8.01
CA LEU A 110 -2.11 2.18 6.67
C LEU A 110 -3.25 2.16 5.67
N VAL A 111 -3.20 3.07 4.70
CA VAL A 111 -4.22 3.22 3.65
C VAL A 111 -3.54 3.30 2.29
N THR A 112 -4.04 2.54 1.31
CA THR A 112 -3.66 2.76 -0.09
C THR A 112 -4.53 3.82 -0.72
N ASP A 113 -3.97 4.62 -1.62
CA ASP A 113 -4.71 5.63 -2.38
C ASP A 113 -4.31 5.59 -3.86
N ASN A 114 -5.27 5.65 -4.78
CA ASN A 114 -5.00 5.48 -6.20
C ASN A 114 -4.60 6.77 -6.92
N GLN A 115 -3.61 6.65 -7.81
CA GLN A 115 -3.11 7.75 -8.64
C GLN A 115 -4.19 8.32 -9.56
N GLY A 116 -4.00 9.57 -9.96
CA GLY A 116 -4.69 10.20 -11.07
C GLY A 116 -4.49 11.71 -11.03
N ASN A 117 -5.56 12.45 -11.29
CA ASN A 117 -5.56 13.89 -11.11
C ASN A 117 -5.24 14.25 -9.66
N PHE A 118 -4.31 15.19 -9.48
CA PHE A 118 -3.77 15.68 -8.20
C PHE A 118 -3.08 14.63 -7.33
N ASN A 119 -2.96 13.38 -7.79
CA ASN A 119 -2.27 12.32 -7.05
C ASN A 119 -1.32 11.59 -8.02
N PRO A 120 -0.04 11.99 -8.12
CA PRO A 120 0.84 11.52 -9.21
C PRO A 120 1.34 10.07 -9.03
N PHE A 121 1.12 9.48 -7.86
CA PHE A 121 1.50 8.11 -7.50
C PHE A 121 0.29 7.33 -6.99
N ASN A 122 0.34 6.00 -7.07
CA ASN A 122 -0.37 5.20 -6.10
C ASN A 122 0.36 5.39 -4.77
N GLU A 123 -0.34 5.40 -3.65
CA GLU A 123 0.27 5.73 -2.36
C GLU A 123 0.01 4.64 -1.34
N LEU A 124 0.97 4.42 -0.45
CA LEU A 124 0.72 3.87 0.88
C LEU A 124 0.92 5.00 1.89
N ASN A 125 -0.13 5.28 2.65
CA ASN A 125 -0.21 6.40 3.57
C ASN A 125 -0.37 5.91 5.01
N ARG A 126 0.55 6.30 5.91
CA ARG A 126 0.34 6.19 7.35
C ARG A 126 -0.65 7.25 7.79
N VAL A 127 -1.79 6.82 8.30
CA VAL A 127 -2.88 7.71 8.70
C VAL A 127 -2.78 8.05 10.18
N GLU A 128 -2.71 9.35 10.46
CA GLU A 128 -2.76 9.91 11.81
C GLU A 128 -3.67 11.14 11.83
N ARG A 129 -4.10 11.53 13.03
CA ARG A 129 -4.99 12.68 13.22
C ARG A 129 -4.35 13.96 12.71
N GLY A 130 -5.10 14.68 11.88
CA GLY A 130 -4.71 15.99 11.36
C GLY A 130 -3.80 15.94 10.14
N LEU A 131 -3.34 14.75 9.72
CA LEU A 131 -2.63 14.61 8.45
C LEU A 131 -3.56 14.90 7.28
N ARG A 132 -2.98 15.45 6.22
CA ARG A 132 -3.70 15.77 5.00
C ARG A 132 -2.86 15.45 3.76
N PHE A 133 -3.38 14.58 2.90
CA PHE A 133 -2.70 14.13 1.68
C PHE A 133 -3.07 15.02 0.48
N GLY A 134 -2.51 14.71 -0.69
CA GLY A 134 -2.40 15.63 -1.83
C GLY A 134 -3.68 15.94 -2.61
N PHE A 135 -4.82 15.30 -2.34
CA PHE A 135 -6.02 15.51 -3.16
C PHE A 135 -6.89 16.69 -2.68
N PRO A 136 -7.10 17.74 -3.51
CA PRO A 136 -8.03 18.82 -3.20
C PRO A 136 -9.43 18.48 -3.70
N ASN A 137 -10.42 18.39 -2.82
CA ASN A 137 -11.82 18.21 -3.19
C ASN A 137 -12.34 19.38 -4.04
N ALA A 138 -13.35 19.13 -4.89
CA ALA A 138 -13.88 20.15 -5.79
C ALA A 138 -14.36 21.43 -5.09
N TRP A 139 -14.97 21.31 -3.92
CA TRP A 139 -15.41 22.46 -3.12
C TRP A 139 -14.22 23.28 -2.58
N GLU A 140 -13.13 22.63 -2.20
CA GLU A 140 -11.90 23.29 -1.73
C GLU A 140 -11.27 24.09 -2.88
N ARG A 141 -11.20 23.49 -4.07
CA ARG A 141 -10.72 24.16 -5.28
C ARG A 141 -11.57 25.37 -5.65
N LYS A 142 -12.91 25.26 -5.58
CA LYS A 142 -13.83 26.37 -5.85
C LYS A 142 -13.63 27.55 -4.90
N GLN A 143 -13.21 27.28 -3.66
CA GLN A 143 -12.92 28.30 -2.66
C GLN A 143 -11.47 28.80 -2.71
N GLY A 144 -10.62 28.22 -3.55
CA GLY A 144 -9.19 28.55 -3.60
C GLY A 144 -8.44 28.14 -2.33
N LEU A 145 -8.93 27.12 -1.61
CA LEU A 145 -8.26 26.62 -0.41
C LEU A 145 -7.03 25.79 -0.80
N SER A 146 -5.96 25.98 -0.03
CA SER A 146 -4.72 25.23 -0.12
C SER A 146 -4.27 24.88 1.29
N PHE A 147 -3.72 23.68 1.46
CA PHE A 147 -3.30 23.14 2.73
C PHE A 147 -1.90 22.53 2.58
N PRO A 148 -1.09 22.52 3.66
CA PRO A 148 0.15 21.73 3.66
C PRO A 148 -0.14 20.26 3.37
N GLU A 149 0.61 19.68 2.45
CA GLU A 149 0.48 18.28 2.06
C GLU A 149 1.45 17.41 2.86
N THR A 150 0.93 16.30 3.37
CA THR A 150 1.72 15.19 3.90
C THR A 150 2.15 14.32 2.73
N PRO A 151 3.46 14.10 2.49
CA PRO A 151 3.91 13.18 1.45
C PRO A 151 3.51 11.74 1.79
N PRO A 152 3.32 10.88 0.78
CA PRO A 152 3.02 9.48 1.04
C PRO A 152 4.18 8.78 1.72
N SER A 153 3.88 7.79 2.56
CA SER A 153 4.94 6.96 3.16
C SER A 153 5.65 6.15 2.08
N ILE A 154 4.90 5.58 1.14
CA ILE A 154 5.49 4.95 -0.06
C ILE A 154 4.75 5.46 -1.29
N ALA A 155 5.49 6.14 -2.17
CA ALA A 155 5.08 6.50 -3.51
C ALA A 155 5.29 5.31 -4.45
N ILE A 156 4.19 4.76 -4.96
CA ILE A 156 4.14 3.59 -5.82
C ILE A 156 3.94 4.06 -7.27
N PRO A 157 4.93 3.87 -8.16
CA PRO A 157 4.88 4.48 -9.49
C PRO A 157 3.78 3.96 -10.40
N HIS A 158 3.21 4.89 -11.18
CA HIS A 158 2.44 4.61 -12.39
C HIS A 158 3.31 4.87 -13.64
N PRO A 159 3.23 4.06 -14.71
CA PRO A 159 2.31 2.95 -14.95
C PRO A 159 2.81 1.59 -14.44
N TRP A 160 3.88 1.56 -13.63
CA TRP A 160 4.42 0.31 -13.06
C TRP A 160 3.36 -0.47 -12.27
N THR A 161 2.58 0.26 -11.46
CA THR A 161 1.25 -0.14 -10.99
C THR A 161 0.21 0.82 -11.57
N ARG A 162 -1.06 0.41 -11.55
CA ARG A 162 -2.18 1.27 -11.98
C ARG A 162 -3.31 1.34 -10.98
N SER A 163 -3.46 0.35 -10.10
CA SER A 163 -4.42 0.43 -9.01
C SER A 163 -4.04 -0.50 -7.88
N VAL A 164 -3.50 0.05 -6.80
CA VAL A 164 -3.20 -0.71 -5.58
C VAL A 164 -4.38 -0.60 -4.63
N ASN A 165 -5.02 -1.74 -4.37
CA ASN A 165 -6.30 -1.84 -3.67
C ASN A 165 -6.10 -2.34 -2.24
N GLY A 166 -6.83 -3.39 -1.83
CA GLY A 166 -6.72 -4.00 -0.51
C GLY A 166 -5.29 -4.38 -0.15
N ILE A 167 -4.99 -4.28 1.14
CA ILE A 167 -3.69 -4.53 1.72
C ILE A 167 -3.80 -5.42 2.94
N ALA A 168 -2.76 -6.21 3.20
CA ALA A 168 -2.59 -7.00 4.40
C ALA A 168 -1.16 -6.86 4.91
N VAL A 169 -0.98 -6.84 6.23
CA VAL A 169 0.35 -6.85 6.85
C VAL A 169 0.73 -8.30 7.12
N LEU A 170 1.97 -8.68 6.84
CA LEU A 170 2.53 -10.01 7.13
C LEU A 170 2.90 -10.11 8.61
N GLU A 171 1.87 -10.11 9.44
CA GLU A 171 1.90 -10.23 10.90
C GLU A 171 0.83 -11.23 11.36
N ARG A 172 1.09 -11.90 12.47
CA ARG A 172 0.14 -12.77 13.16
C ARG A 172 0.18 -12.55 14.66
N ASP A 173 -0.96 -12.82 15.27
CA ASP A 173 -1.04 -12.94 16.73
C ASP A 173 -0.38 -14.23 17.20
N ASP A 174 0.30 -14.16 18.34
CA ASP A 174 0.83 -15.29 19.11
C ASP A 174 1.89 -16.19 18.42
N VAL A 175 2.55 -15.71 17.37
CA VAL A 175 3.69 -16.40 16.74
C VAL A 175 4.84 -15.46 16.37
N ASP A 176 5.99 -16.05 16.11
CA ASP A 176 7.14 -15.36 15.53
C ASP A 176 6.93 -15.21 14.02
N ASP A 177 6.64 -13.98 13.58
CA ASP A 177 6.39 -13.65 12.18
C ASP A 177 7.58 -14.00 11.26
N GLU A 178 8.82 -13.97 11.77
CA GLU A 178 10.00 -14.34 10.97
C GLU A 178 10.03 -15.83 10.66
N GLN A 179 9.47 -16.68 11.52
CA GLN A 179 9.36 -18.12 11.25
C GLN A 179 8.35 -18.42 10.14
N VAL A 180 7.30 -17.60 10.01
CA VAL A 180 6.22 -17.80 9.03
C VAL A 180 6.53 -17.12 7.71
N PHE A 181 6.95 -15.85 7.76
CA PHE A 181 7.10 -14.99 6.59
C PHE A 181 8.56 -14.74 6.21
N GLY A 182 9.52 -15.22 7.02
CA GLY A 182 10.94 -15.06 6.76
C GLY A 182 11.35 -13.58 6.67
N PRO A 183 12.13 -13.19 5.66
CA PRO A 183 12.61 -11.81 5.53
C PRO A 183 11.47 -10.80 5.27
N PHE A 184 10.26 -11.26 4.97
CA PHE A 184 9.10 -10.40 4.69
C PHE A 184 8.20 -10.15 5.91
N ALA A 185 8.55 -10.66 7.08
CA ALA A 185 7.83 -10.34 8.32
C ALA A 185 7.68 -8.82 8.51
N GLY A 186 6.45 -8.39 8.82
CA GLY A 186 6.06 -6.98 8.97
C GLY A 186 5.86 -6.19 7.66
N ASP A 187 6.12 -6.79 6.49
CA ASP A 187 5.87 -6.13 5.22
C ASP A 187 4.36 -6.08 4.88
N VAL A 188 3.97 -5.15 4.03
CA VAL A 188 2.59 -5.00 3.55
C VAL A 188 2.46 -5.59 2.16
N ILE A 189 1.50 -6.48 1.95
CA ILE A 189 1.11 -6.95 0.62
C ILE A 189 -0.04 -6.11 0.10
N GLY A 190 0.07 -5.63 -1.14
CA GLY A 190 -0.98 -4.88 -1.84
C GLY A 190 -1.49 -5.60 -3.07
N CYS A 191 -2.80 -5.51 -3.26
CA CYS A 191 -3.51 -6.06 -4.42
C CYS A 191 -3.46 -5.08 -5.60
N GLU A 192 -2.65 -5.36 -6.63
CA GLU A 192 -2.60 -4.56 -7.84
C GLU A 192 -3.56 -5.13 -8.90
N TYR A 193 -4.68 -4.44 -9.12
CA TYR A 193 -5.80 -4.97 -9.90
C TYR A 193 -5.52 -5.06 -11.40
N ASP A 194 -5.03 -3.98 -12.03
CA ASP A 194 -4.97 -3.88 -13.49
C ASP A 194 -3.92 -4.81 -14.12
N THR A 195 -2.72 -4.85 -13.52
CA THR A 195 -1.62 -5.73 -13.93
C THR A 195 -1.74 -7.14 -13.37
N ARG A 196 -2.75 -7.37 -12.50
CA ARG A 196 -3.14 -8.67 -11.94
C ARG A 196 -2.04 -9.29 -11.09
N ARG A 197 -1.41 -8.47 -10.26
CA ARG A 197 -0.25 -8.88 -9.47
C ARG A 197 -0.43 -8.44 -8.02
N LEU A 198 0.38 -9.02 -7.16
CA LEU A 198 0.61 -8.52 -5.82
C LEU A 198 1.90 -7.73 -5.82
N VAL A 199 1.91 -6.64 -5.07
CA VAL A 199 3.12 -5.90 -4.70
C VAL A 199 3.39 -6.09 -3.21
N ARG A 200 4.66 -6.03 -2.82
CA ARG A 200 5.10 -6.05 -1.42
C ARG A 200 5.69 -4.70 -1.09
N MET A 201 5.50 -4.23 0.14
CA MET A 201 5.99 -2.96 0.62
C MET A 201 6.70 -3.17 1.95
N SER A 202 7.98 -2.82 2.02
CA SER A 202 8.75 -2.87 3.26
C SER A 202 8.78 -1.48 3.89
N LEU A 203 8.37 -1.38 5.16
CA LEU A 203 8.32 -0.14 5.91
C LEU A 203 9.69 0.21 6.50
N ASP A 204 10.04 1.50 6.55
CA ASP A 204 11.30 2.04 7.06
C ASP A 204 11.02 3.36 7.82
N GLU A 205 11.39 3.46 9.09
CA GLU A 205 11.12 4.64 9.90
C GLU A 205 12.42 5.43 10.14
N VAL A 206 12.46 6.67 9.65
CA VAL A 206 13.64 7.54 9.72
C VAL A 206 13.25 8.86 10.37
N ASP A 207 13.84 9.17 11.54
CA ASP A 207 13.53 10.37 12.33
C ASP A 207 12.00 10.58 12.53
N GLY A 208 11.26 9.50 12.83
CA GLY A 208 9.79 9.50 13.01
C GLY A 208 8.95 9.58 11.72
N THR A 209 9.60 9.68 10.56
CA THR A 209 8.94 9.67 9.24
C THR A 209 8.86 8.24 8.73
N LEU A 210 7.64 7.71 8.51
CA LEU A 210 7.49 6.44 7.80
C LEU A 210 7.76 6.68 6.33
N GLN A 211 8.68 5.88 5.82
CA GLN A 211 8.99 5.76 4.42
C GLN A 211 9.20 4.27 4.08
N GLY A 212 9.72 3.95 2.90
CA GLY A 212 9.97 2.54 2.56
C GLY A 212 10.05 2.28 1.07
N ALA A 213 9.97 1.00 0.72
CA ALA A 213 10.08 0.56 -0.66
C ALA A 213 8.99 -0.40 -1.08
N VAL A 214 8.65 -0.38 -2.37
CA VAL A 214 7.71 -1.30 -3.01
C VAL A 214 8.42 -2.20 -4.03
N TYR A 215 7.99 -3.46 -4.10
CA TYR A 215 8.56 -4.53 -4.91
C TYR A 215 7.47 -5.33 -5.61
N PRO A 216 7.74 -5.96 -6.76
CA PRO A 216 6.92 -7.08 -7.23
C PRO A 216 6.88 -8.18 -6.18
N PHE A 217 5.71 -8.76 -5.93
CA PHE A 217 5.55 -9.90 -5.01
C PHE A 217 5.08 -11.18 -5.71
N SER A 218 4.16 -11.04 -6.67
CA SER A 218 3.74 -12.17 -7.50
C SER A 218 4.12 -11.96 -8.96
N ARG A 219 4.26 -13.09 -9.65
CA ARG A 219 4.43 -13.17 -11.10
C ARG A 219 3.61 -14.36 -11.60
N ASP A 220 3.08 -14.25 -12.80
CA ASP A 220 2.61 -15.43 -13.52
C ASP A 220 3.84 -16.28 -13.90
N ASP A 221 3.74 -17.60 -13.77
CA ASP A 221 4.72 -18.51 -14.34
C ASP A 221 4.06 -19.50 -15.31
N GLU A 222 4.87 -20.15 -16.14
CA GLU A 222 4.39 -21.08 -17.17
C GLU A 222 3.61 -22.28 -16.59
N ARG A 223 3.81 -22.61 -15.31
CA ARG A 223 3.16 -23.75 -14.64
C ARG A 223 1.82 -23.36 -14.02
N SER A 224 1.71 -22.15 -13.46
CA SER A 224 0.51 -21.67 -12.77
C SER A 224 -0.48 -20.96 -13.70
N GLY A 225 -0.04 -20.49 -14.87
CA GLY A 225 -0.83 -19.59 -15.71
C GLY A 225 -1.15 -18.28 -14.99
N THR A 226 -2.20 -17.58 -15.45
CA THR A 226 -2.67 -16.35 -14.79
C THR A 226 -3.35 -16.69 -13.47
N LEU A 227 -2.63 -16.48 -12.37
CA LEU A 227 -3.07 -16.81 -11.02
C LEU A 227 -4.21 -15.88 -10.55
N LEU A 228 -4.12 -14.60 -10.86
CA LEU A 228 -5.02 -13.56 -10.37
C LEU A 228 -5.77 -12.92 -11.54
N GLN A 229 -7.07 -12.70 -11.38
CA GLN A 229 -7.87 -12.03 -12.40
C GLN A 229 -7.78 -10.50 -12.32
N GLY A 230 -7.60 -10.00 -11.10
CA GLY A 230 -7.65 -8.61 -10.67
C GLY A 230 -7.81 -8.61 -9.14
N PRO A 231 -6.71 -8.76 -8.39
CA PRO A 231 -6.77 -8.83 -6.93
C PRO A 231 -7.34 -7.51 -6.38
N LEU A 232 -8.31 -7.62 -5.46
CA LEU A 232 -9.00 -6.47 -4.88
C LEU A 232 -8.82 -6.38 -3.37
N THR A 233 -8.81 -7.53 -2.69
CA THR A 233 -8.64 -7.61 -1.23
C THR A 233 -7.78 -8.79 -0.86
N CYS A 234 -7.08 -8.71 0.27
CA CYS A 234 -6.30 -9.81 0.81
C CYS A 234 -6.28 -9.78 2.35
N GLY A 235 -5.93 -10.91 2.95
CA GLY A 235 -5.76 -11.07 4.39
C GLY A 235 -4.87 -12.27 4.70
N VAL A 236 -4.22 -12.23 5.86
CA VAL A 236 -3.42 -13.34 6.39
C VAL A 236 -4.34 -14.26 7.19
N SER A 237 -4.34 -15.56 6.89
CA SER A 237 -5.10 -16.55 7.64
C SER A 237 -4.43 -16.89 8.98
N PRO A 238 -5.14 -17.49 9.94
CA PRO A 238 -4.53 -17.95 11.20
C PRO A 238 -3.35 -18.92 10.99
N GLU A 239 -3.31 -19.64 9.89
CA GLU A 239 -2.24 -20.56 9.52
C GLU A 239 -1.02 -19.85 8.88
N GLY A 240 -1.16 -18.57 8.51
CA GLY A 240 -0.12 -17.80 7.82
C GLY A 240 -0.20 -17.87 6.29
N ASP A 241 -1.27 -18.41 5.72
CA ASP A 241 -1.53 -18.32 4.28
C ASP A 241 -2.04 -16.91 3.93
N LEU A 242 -1.64 -16.36 2.79
CA LEU A 242 -2.28 -15.18 2.23
C LEU A 242 -3.51 -15.60 1.43
N VAL A 243 -4.68 -15.09 1.79
CA VAL A 243 -5.94 -15.30 1.07
C VAL A 243 -6.25 -14.03 0.29
N ILE A 244 -6.55 -14.17 -1.00
CA ILE A 244 -6.77 -13.06 -1.94
C ILE A 244 -8.15 -13.21 -2.57
N GLY A 245 -8.98 -12.17 -2.43
CA GLY A 245 -10.17 -11.98 -3.24
C GLY A 245 -9.80 -11.31 -4.55
N THR A 246 -9.99 -12.02 -5.65
CA THR A 246 -9.72 -11.50 -6.99
C THR A 246 -11.01 -11.43 -7.79
N ILE A 247 -11.17 -10.35 -8.55
CA ILE A 247 -12.32 -10.16 -9.44
C ILE A 247 -11.86 -9.69 -10.81
N ARG A 248 -12.79 -9.70 -11.75
CA ARG A 248 -12.77 -8.90 -12.96
C ARG A 248 -14.15 -8.28 -13.08
N ASP A 249 -14.18 -6.98 -13.25
CA ASP A 249 -15.41 -6.20 -13.29
C ASP A 249 -15.57 -5.47 -14.63
N SER A 250 -16.81 -5.35 -15.07
CA SER A 250 -17.18 -4.65 -16.31
C SER A 250 -17.02 -3.14 -16.22
N GLY A 251 -17.23 -2.53 -15.04
CA GLY A 251 -17.07 -1.10 -14.81
C GLY A 251 -15.61 -0.66 -14.72
N TRP A 252 -14.74 -1.50 -14.16
CA TRP A 252 -13.32 -1.18 -14.00
C TRP A 252 -12.43 -1.72 -15.13
N GLY A 253 -12.56 -3.01 -15.43
CA GLY A 253 -11.71 -3.73 -16.39
C GLY A 253 -12.35 -3.98 -17.76
N GLY A 254 -13.59 -3.52 -17.97
CA GLY A 254 -14.29 -3.66 -19.26
C GLY A 254 -14.56 -5.09 -19.69
N ALA A 255 -14.67 -6.03 -18.75
CA ALA A 255 -14.79 -7.45 -19.05
C ALA A 255 -15.90 -8.14 -18.23
N GLY A 256 -16.10 -9.44 -18.44
CA GLY A 256 -17.16 -10.18 -17.73
C GLY A 256 -16.98 -10.13 -16.22
N ASN A 257 -18.10 -10.04 -15.48
CA ASN A 257 -18.12 -10.03 -14.03
C ASN A 257 -17.84 -11.45 -13.51
N ILE A 258 -16.58 -11.70 -13.13
CA ILE A 258 -16.12 -12.98 -12.57
C ILE A 258 -15.25 -12.71 -11.35
N GLY A 259 -15.10 -13.72 -10.49
CA GLY A 259 -14.20 -13.61 -9.34
C GLY A 259 -13.87 -14.97 -8.75
N GLY A 260 -12.95 -14.96 -7.80
CA GLY A 260 -12.48 -16.15 -7.10
C GLY A 260 -11.66 -15.81 -5.86
N LEU A 261 -11.37 -16.86 -5.11
CA LEU A 261 -10.46 -16.82 -3.98
C LEU A 261 -9.18 -17.57 -4.35
N VAL A 262 -8.04 -16.96 -4.07
CA VAL A 262 -6.72 -17.58 -4.23
C VAL A 262 -6.07 -17.66 -2.85
N ARG A 263 -5.45 -18.80 -2.55
CA ARG A 263 -4.66 -18.99 -1.34
C ARG A 263 -3.20 -19.19 -1.72
N LEU A 264 -2.32 -18.41 -1.12
CA LEU A 264 -0.88 -18.48 -1.28
C LEU A 264 -0.23 -18.88 0.03
N SER A 265 0.45 -20.01 0.05
CA SER A 265 1.20 -20.47 1.22
C SER A 265 2.63 -19.95 1.18
N PHE A 266 3.07 -19.35 2.29
CA PHE A 266 4.46 -18.90 2.44
C PHE A 266 5.39 -20.08 2.73
N ARG A 267 6.54 -20.07 2.06
CA ARG A 267 7.64 -21.04 2.24
C ARG A 267 8.97 -20.29 2.20
N PRO A 268 9.38 -19.65 3.31
CA PRO A 268 10.59 -18.83 3.37
C PRO A 268 11.85 -19.53 2.83
N GLU A 269 11.98 -20.83 3.08
CA GLU A 269 13.08 -21.69 2.62
C GLU A 269 13.11 -21.88 1.10
N SER A 270 11.97 -21.65 0.43
CA SER A 270 11.81 -21.80 -1.02
C SER A 270 11.89 -20.48 -1.78
N LEU A 271 12.11 -19.35 -1.10
CA LEU A 271 12.21 -18.04 -1.76
C LEU A 271 13.35 -18.02 -2.78
N PRO A 272 13.16 -17.48 -4.01
CA PRO A 272 14.24 -17.29 -4.96
C PRO A 272 15.23 -16.25 -4.45
N THR A 273 16.42 -16.18 -5.04
CA THR A 273 17.34 -15.05 -4.85
C THR A 273 16.67 -13.77 -5.34
N GLY A 274 16.77 -12.67 -4.59
CA GLY A 274 16.10 -11.42 -4.93
C GLY A 274 16.27 -10.38 -3.83
N ILE A 275 15.70 -9.19 -4.07
CA ILE A 275 15.69 -8.11 -3.10
C ILE A 275 14.70 -8.47 -1.98
N ALA A 276 15.22 -8.61 -0.77
CA ALA A 276 14.42 -8.72 0.44
C ALA A 276 13.96 -7.35 0.92
N LYS A 277 14.87 -6.42 1.22
CA LYS A 277 14.51 -5.10 1.74
C LYS A 277 15.46 -4.03 1.22
N LEU A 278 14.94 -2.82 1.08
CA LEU A 278 15.70 -1.59 0.87
C LEU A 278 15.51 -0.70 2.10
N ARG A 279 16.62 -0.13 2.55
CA ARG A 279 16.66 0.87 3.62
C ARG A 279 17.45 2.07 3.17
N ALA A 280 17.06 3.26 3.60
CA ALA A 280 17.90 4.42 3.42
C ALA A 280 19.10 4.34 4.34
N THR A 281 20.23 4.86 3.88
CA THR A 281 21.36 5.21 4.74
C THR A 281 21.73 6.66 4.51
N ALA A 282 22.53 7.23 5.42
CA ALA A 282 22.98 8.62 5.28
C ALA A 282 23.76 8.88 3.98
N ARG A 283 24.34 7.83 3.38
CA ARG A 283 25.19 7.91 2.19
C ARG A 283 24.63 7.17 0.97
N GLY A 284 23.45 6.56 1.07
CA GLY A 284 22.85 5.81 -0.03
C GLY A 284 21.72 4.88 0.40
N LEU A 285 21.86 3.60 0.03
CA LEU A 285 20.85 2.58 0.27
C LEU A 285 21.52 1.29 0.75
N ARG A 286 20.91 0.63 1.73
CA ARG A 286 21.21 -0.76 2.07
C ARG A 286 20.26 -1.67 1.31
N VAL A 287 20.79 -2.68 0.64
CA VAL A 287 20.02 -3.74 -0.02
C VAL A 287 20.21 -5.02 0.77
N GLU A 288 19.11 -5.62 1.21
CA GLU A 288 19.07 -6.95 1.81
C GLU A 288 18.55 -7.95 0.79
N PHE A 289 19.08 -9.18 0.81
CA PHE A 289 18.74 -10.23 -0.12
C PHE A 289 18.05 -11.41 0.57
N THR A 290 17.14 -12.07 -0.14
CA THR A 290 16.47 -13.29 0.33
C THR A 290 17.45 -14.47 0.47
N ARG A 291 18.50 -14.49 -0.36
CA ARG A 291 19.61 -15.45 -0.33
C ARG A 291 20.96 -14.74 -0.44
N PRO A 292 22.04 -15.29 0.14
CA PRO A 292 23.39 -14.74 -0.02
C PRO A 292 23.79 -14.58 -1.49
N ILE A 293 24.47 -13.48 -1.81
CA ILE A 293 25.08 -13.22 -3.12
C ILE A 293 26.61 -13.14 -2.96
N ALA A 294 27.33 -13.85 -3.81
CA ALA A 294 28.78 -13.86 -3.80
C ALA A 294 29.35 -12.46 -4.16
N PRO A 295 30.33 -11.93 -3.41
CA PRO A 295 30.84 -10.57 -3.60
C PRO A 295 31.28 -10.24 -5.03
N GLU A 296 31.86 -11.19 -5.75
CA GLU A 296 32.33 -11.05 -7.13
C GLU A 296 31.20 -10.78 -8.14
N ARG A 297 29.93 -11.06 -7.78
CA ARG A 297 28.77 -10.78 -8.64
C ARG A 297 28.23 -9.36 -8.48
N LEU A 298 28.51 -8.69 -7.36
CA LEU A 298 27.82 -7.46 -6.97
C LEU A 298 28.12 -6.29 -7.92
N ALA A 299 29.35 -6.16 -8.41
CA ALA A 299 29.70 -5.08 -9.33
C ALA A 299 28.89 -5.13 -10.64
N ALA A 300 28.68 -6.33 -11.19
CA ALA A 300 27.84 -6.53 -12.37
C ALA A 300 26.35 -6.33 -12.04
N LEU A 301 25.90 -6.87 -10.90
CA LEU A 301 24.52 -6.79 -10.46
C LEU A 301 24.00 -5.35 -10.31
N PHE A 302 24.86 -4.45 -9.85
CA PHE A 302 24.54 -3.04 -9.60
C PHE A 302 24.99 -2.09 -10.70
N ALA A 303 25.54 -2.58 -11.80
CA ALA A 303 25.94 -1.75 -12.94
C ALA A 303 24.73 -0.95 -13.47
N ASP A 304 24.82 0.38 -13.46
CA ASP A 304 23.75 1.30 -13.90
C ASP A 304 22.37 1.08 -13.24
N SER A 305 22.35 0.50 -12.05
CA SER A 305 21.13 -0.03 -11.42
C SER A 305 20.23 1.01 -10.74
N LEU A 306 20.72 2.22 -10.47
CA LEU A 306 20.00 3.18 -9.64
C LEU A 306 19.68 4.47 -10.38
N ARG A 307 18.40 4.84 -10.33
CA ARG A 307 17.87 6.11 -10.83
C ARG A 307 17.00 6.75 -9.75
N SER A 308 16.95 8.07 -9.67
CA SER A 308 16.00 8.76 -8.80
C SER A 308 15.18 9.78 -9.56
N PHE A 309 13.95 10.03 -9.13
CA PHE A 309 13.02 10.97 -9.73
C PHE A 309 11.99 11.44 -8.70
N ARG A 310 11.27 12.50 -9.01
CA ARG A 310 10.09 12.92 -8.25
C ARG A 310 8.94 13.22 -9.21
N ARG A 311 7.74 13.41 -8.67
CA ARG A 311 6.59 13.92 -9.42
C ARG A 311 5.92 15.02 -8.62
N GLU A 312 5.16 15.84 -9.30
CA GLU A 312 4.37 16.91 -8.70
C GLU A 312 2.87 16.66 -8.94
N SER A 313 2.05 17.11 -7.99
CA SER A 313 0.60 17.08 -8.12
C SER A 313 0.15 18.05 -9.22
N THR A 314 -0.62 17.55 -10.18
CA THR A 314 -1.20 18.39 -11.25
C THR A 314 -2.67 18.00 -11.49
N PRO A 315 -3.50 18.88 -12.08
CA PRO A 315 -4.86 18.51 -12.47
C PRO A 315 -4.92 17.40 -13.54
N ALA A 316 -3.83 17.15 -14.27
CA ALA A 316 -3.77 16.11 -15.28
C ALA A 316 -3.73 14.73 -14.63
N TYR A 317 -4.25 13.72 -15.32
CA TYR A 317 -4.18 12.35 -14.82
C TYR A 317 -2.73 11.83 -14.91
N GLY A 318 -2.11 11.56 -13.77
CA GLY A 318 -0.71 11.18 -13.69
C GLY A 318 0.24 12.36 -13.90
N GLY A 319 1.49 12.07 -14.24
CA GLY A 319 2.50 13.09 -14.51
C GLY A 319 3.82 12.47 -14.95
N PRO A 320 4.66 13.23 -15.69
CA PRO A 320 5.99 12.76 -16.04
C PRO A 320 6.89 12.67 -14.81
N ASP A 321 7.92 11.84 -14.89
CA ASP A 321 9.01 11.88 -13.94
C ASP A 321 9.79 13.19 -14.11
N LEU A 322 10.02 13.90 -13.01
CA LEU A 322 10.75 15.16 -12.94
C LEU A 322 12.10 14.93 -12.25
N ASP A 323 13.07 15.77 -12.60
CA ASP A 323 14.41 15.78 -12.01
C ASP A 323 15.08 14.40 -11.97
N GLN A 324 14.79 13.59 -13.01
CA GLN A 324 15.31 12.24 -13.16
C GLN A 324 16.84 12.28 -13.25
N ARG A 325 17.49 11.47 -12.43
CA ARG A 325 18.95 11.45 -12.30
C ARG A 325 19.46 10.01 -12.24
N SER A 326 20.58 9.76 -12.93
CA SER A 326 21.41 8.58 -12.66
C SER A 326 22.08 8.73 -11.30
N GLU A 327 22.07 7.70 -10.47
CA GLU A 327 22.71 7.71 -9.16
C GLU A 327 23.94 6.78 -9.19
N PRO A 328 25.12 7.26 -9.61
CA PRO A 328 26.33 6.44 -9.62
C PRO A 328 26.67 5.93 -8.22
N ILE A 329 27.06 4.66 -8.15
CA ILE A 329 27.46 3.99 -6.93
C ILE A 329 28.98 4.12 -6.79
N ALA A 330 29.42 4.84 -5.76
CA ALA A 330 30.83 5.06 -5.42
C ALA A 330 31.44 3.92 -4.57
N GLY A 331 30.61 3.09 -3.95
CA GLY A 331 31.06 1.94 -3.17
C GLY A 331 29.97 0.89 -3.00
N ILE A 332 30.39 -0.38 -3.05
CA ILE A 332 29.57 -1.57 -2.83
C ILE A 332 30.24 -2.34 -1.70
N GLU A 333 29.66 -2.32 -0.51
CA GLU A 333 30.24 -2.88 0.70
C GLU A 333 29.37 -4.06 1.18
N PRO A 334 29.70 -5.31 0.81
CA PRO A 334 28.91 -6.47 1.20
C PRO A 334 29.06 -6.82 2.68
N SER A 335 28.03 -7.40 3.28
CA SER A 335 28.14 -8.08 4.57
C SER A 335 28.89 -9.40 4.45
N ASP A 336 29.50 -9.84 5.57
CA ASP A 336 30.26 -11.09 5.64
C ASP A 336 29.45 -12.34 5.23
N ASP A 337 28.14 -12.33 5.48
CA ASP A 337 27.22 -13.41 5.15
C ASP A 337 26.63 -13.33 3.74
N GLY A 338 26.98 -12.28 2.97
CA GLY A 338 26.48 -12.02 1.63
C GLY A 338 24.98 -11.70 1.55
N ARG A 339 24.28 -11.53 2.68
CA ARG A 339 22.82 -11.26 2.71
C ARG A 339 22.48 -9.79 2.59
N SER A 340 23.46 -8.89 2.63
CA SER A 340 23.23 -7.47 2.43
C SER A 340 24.42 -6.78 1.81
N VAL A 341 24.17 -5.59 1.28
CA VAL A 341 25.18 -4.70 0.73
C VAL A 341 24.81 -3.25 1.00
N GLU A 342 25.78 -2.47 1.45
CA GLU A 342 25.69 -1.02 1.53
C GLU A 342 26.12 -0.43 0.18
N LEU A 343 25.21 0.31 -0.45
CA LEU A 343 25.47 1.08 -1.66
C LEU A 343 25.74 2.53 -1.28
N ARG A 344 27.00 2.95 -1.38
CA ARG A 344 27.39 4.34 -1.19
C ARG A 344 27.26 5.08 -2.51
N LEU A 345 26.45 6.13 -2.55
CA LEU A 345 26.28 6.96 -3.75
C LEU A 345 27.42 7.96 -3.90
N GLU A 346 27.73 8.33 -5.14
CA GLU A 346 28.70 9.40 -5.44
C GLU A 346 28.20 10.76 -4.97
N HIS A 347 26.89 10.97 -5.01
CA HIS A 347 26.22 12.19 -4.56
C HIS A 347 25.40 11.92 -3.30
N ALA A 348 25.23 12.94 -2.45
CA ALA A 348 24.34 12.84 -1.30
C ALA A 348 22.91 12.42 -1.74
N PRO A 349 22.25 11.51 -1.00
CA PRO A 349 20.86 11.16 -1.24
C PRO A 349 19.94 12.38 -1.12
N ARG A 350 18.85 12.39 -1.87
CA ARG A 350 17.90 13.50 -1.98
C ARG A 350 16.59 13.11 -1.31
N ALA A 351 16.22 13.86 -0.27
CA ALA A 351 14.88 13.79 0.30
C ALA A 351 13.82 14.30 -0.70
N GLY A 352 12.62 13.72 -0.67
CA GLY A 352 11.51 14.02 -1.58
C GLY A 352 11.59 13.30 -2.94
N PHE A 353 12.45 12.28 -3.07
CA PHE A 353 12.64 11.52 -4.31
C PHE A 353 12.29 10.04 -4.13
N VAL A 354 11.89 9.42 -5.22
CA VAL A 354 11.78 7.97 -5.38
C VAL A 354 13.03 7.45 -6.06
N TYR A 355 13.65 6.43 -5.46
CA TYR A 355 14.82 5.74 -5.97
C TYR A 355 14.38 4.40 -6.59
N ARG A 356 14.51 4.28 -7.91
CA ARG A 356 14.31 3.04 -8.65
C ARG A 356 15.61 2.26 -8.69
N LEU A 357 15.63 1.10 -8.06
CA LEU A 357 16.69 0.11 -8.15
C LEU A 357 16.25 -0.99 -9.14
N SER A 358 17.05 -1.25 -10.17
CA SER A 358 16.85 -2.32 -11.14
C SER A 358 18.15 -3.12 -11.27
N LEU A 359 18.15 -4.35 -10.76
CA LEU A 359 19.32 -5.23 -10.77
C LEU A 359 19.49 -5.90 -12.13
N ASP A 360 20.73 -6.07 -12.56
CA ASP A 360 21.05 -6.87 -13.75
C ASP A 360 20.94 -8.36 -13.42
N ALA A 361 19.80 -8.96 -13.80
CA ALA A 361 19.54 -10.37 -13.56
C ALA A 361 20.53 -11.31 -14.27
N SER A 362 21.26 -10.85 -15.30
CA SER A 362 22.28 -11.68 -15.97
C SER A 362 23.53 -11.92 -15.11
N ALA A 363 23.69 -11.16 -14.02
CA ALA A 363 24.77 -11.36 -13.05
C ALA A 363 24.53 -12.58 -12.13
N ILE A 364 23.33 -13.17 -12.15
CA ILE A 364 22.93 -14.28 -11.28
C ILE A 364 22.49 -15.47 -12.13
N ASP A 365 23.03 -16.65 -11.81
CA ASP A 365 22.76 -17.88 -12.57
C ASP A 365 21.33 -18.42 -12.33
N ASP A 366 20.76 -18.13 -11.16
CA ASP A 366 19.39 -18.49 -10.76
C ASP A 366 18.37 -17.37 -11.06
N PRO A 367 17.06 -17.69 -11.13
CA PRO A 367 16.02 -16.66 -11.28
C PRO A 367 16.09 -15.61 -10.16
N LEU A 368 16.35 -14.35 -10.54
CA LEU A 368 16.36 -13.20 -9.64
C LEU A 368 14.95 -12.58 -9.54
N PHE A 369 14.32 -12.68 -8.37
CA PHE A 369 13.01 -12.08 -8.13
C PHE A 369 12.76 -11.76 -6.64
N PRO A 370 12.33 -10.53 -6.31
CA PRO A 370 12.24 -9.38 -7.20
C PRO A 370 13.63 -8.83 -7.58
N ALA A 371 13.77 -8.37 -8.82
CA ALA A 371 14.98 -7.71 -9.33
C ALA A 371 14.82 -6.19 -9.46
N GLU A 372 13.66 -5.65 -9.09
CA GLU A 372 13.36 -4.22 -9.13
C GLU A 372 12.64 -3.79 -7.85
N ALA A 373 12.92 -2.57 -7.42
CA ALA A 373 12.29 -1.93 -6.27
C ALA A 373 12.22 -0.42 -6.44
N TYR A 374 11.26 0.23 -5.78
CA TYR A 374 11.14 1.68 -5.71
C TYR A 374 11.13 2.12 -4.26
N TYR A 375 12.16 2.84 -3.83
CA TYR A 375 12.28 3.36 -2.46
C TYR A 375 11.89 4.83 -2.40
N THR A 376 10.93 5.17 -1.55
CA THR A 376 10.51 6.55 -1.27
C THR A 376 11.38 7.12 -0.18
N MET A 377 12.12 8.19 -0.47
CA MET A 377 13.02 8.83 0.49
C MET A 377 12.45 10.16 0.95
N ASN A 378 11.59 10.15 1.97
CA ASN A 378 11.04 11.38 2.55
C ASN A 378 12.07 12.09 3.46
N ARG A 379 12.88 11.31 4.15
CA ARG A 379 14.03 11.74 4.96
C ARG A 379 15.26 10.92 4.61
N VAL A 380 16.41 11.58 4.63
CA VAL A 380 17.72 10.93 4.59
C VAL A 380 18.15 10.71 6.04
N PRO A 381 18.53 9.48 6.45
CA PRO A 381 19.06 9.23 7.78
C PRO A 381 20.28 10.10 8.08
N ARG A 382 20.50 10.40 9.36
CA ARG A 382 21.71 11.09 9.83
C ARG A 382 22.80 10.06 10.13
N ASP A 383 24.06 10.46 9.93
CA ASP A 383 25.25 9.68 10.34
C ASP A 383 25.31 9.52 11.88
#